data_AF-A0A935XTU2-F1
#
_entry.id   AF-A0A935XTU2-F1
#
_cell.length_a   1.000
_cell.length_b   1.000
_cell.length_c   1.000
_cell.angle_alpha   90.00
_cell.angle_beta   90.00
_cell.angle_gamma   90.00
#
_symmetry.space_group_name_H-M   'P 1'
#
loop_
_entity.id
_entity.type
_entity.pdbx_description
1 polymer ?
#
loop_
_entity_poly.entity_id
_entity_poly.type
_entity_poly.pdbx_seq_one_letter_code
_entity_poly.pdbx_strand_id
1 'polypeptide(L)'
;MSFFISRQGYSPYVIQKIELAAAQEKFASYSDLMQEVKAGFGRTMSHLPAIFGVSRQTLYNWLNGETPKEQHQDKLVQLAAAARAFTEAGFKPSALSLDRTLAQGRSFVELMGQGADGKETAERLLRIIQRGTVAKANLDALLEGRAPSRPDVSDMGRPTFDEAV
;
A
#
# COMPACT_ATOMS: atom_id res chain seq x y z
N MET A 1 -47.62 35.83 31.88
CA MET A 1 -48.38 34.98 32.81
C MET A 1 -48.75 33.71 32.07
N SER A 2 -48.05 32.61 32.34
CA SER A 2 -48.23 31.34 31.63
C SER A 2 -48.72 30.29 32.61
N PHE A 3 -49.91 29.77 32.37
CA PHE A 3 -50.56 28.77 33.21
C PHE A 3 -50.07 27.37 32.82
N PHE A 4 -49.50 26.63 33.78
CA PHE A 4 -49.15 25.23 33.62
C PHE A 4 -50.16 24.37 34.38
N ILE A 5 -50.99 23.62 33.66
CA ILE A 5 -51.85 22.58 34.23
C ILE A 5 -51.02 21.30 34.30
N SER A 6 -50.55 20.94 35.50
CA SER A 6 -49.92 19.64 35.75
C SER A 6 -50.99 18.57 35.90
N ARG A 7 -51.11 17.68 34.90
CA ARG A 7 -51.80 16.40 35.06
C ARG A 7 -50.76 15.34 35.40
N GLN A 8 -50.89 14.70 36.56
CA GLN A 8 -50.02 13.60 36.99
C GLN A 8 -50.16 12.44 36.00
N GLY A 9 -49.04 12.02 35.39
CA GLY A 9 -48.97 10.79 34.60
C GLY A 9 -48.27 10.88 33.25
N TYR A 10 -47.99 12.08 32.74
CA TYR A 10 -47.22 12.24 31.50
C TYR A 10 -45.88 12.90 31.79
N SER A 11 -44.79 12.14 31.65
CA SER A 11 -43.44 12.70 31.64
C SER A 11 -43.26 13.48 30.34
N PRO A 12 -43.01 14.81 30.36
CA PRO A 12 -42.73 15.53 29.14
C PRO A 12 -41.34 15.11 28.64
N TYR A 13 -41.30 14.21 27.65
CA TYR A 13 -40.08 13.96 26.91
C TYR A 13 -39.85 15.13 25.94
N VAL A 14 -38.78 15.87 26.20
CA VAL A 14 -38.27 16.86 25.26
C VAL A 14 -37.60 16.08 24.12
N ILE A 15 -38.16 16.17 22.91
CA ILE A 15 -37.44 15.75 21.71
C ILE A 15 -36.28 16.74 21.54
N GLN A 16 -35.12 16.42 22.12
CA GLN A 16 -33.88 17.05 21.68
C GLN A 16 -33.67 16.60 20.25
N LYS A 17 -33.79 17.54 19.32
CA LYS A 17 -33.23 17.40 17.98
C LYS A 17 -31.72 17.33 18.19
N ILE A 18 -31.23 16.12 18.42
CA ILE A 18 -29.81 15.83 18.36
C ILE A 18 -29.46 16.18 16.92
N GLU A 19 -28.85 17.34 16.71
CA GLU A 19 -27.95 17.47 15.59
C GLU A 19 -27.00 16.30 15.78
N LEU A 20 -27.13 15.28 14.92
CA LEU A 20 -26.07 14.33 14.67
C LEU A 20 -24.90 15.16 14.10
N ALA A 21 -24.27 15.96 14.96
CA ALA A 21 -22.85 16.11 14.95
C ALA A 21 -22.37 14.66 15.06
N ALA A 22 -22.11 14.09 13.89
CA ALA A 22 -21.60 12.76 13.70
C ALA A 22 -20.64 12.49 14.85
N ALA A 23 -20.80 11.35 15.51
CA ALA A 23 -19.83 10.85 16.45
C ALA A 23 -18.47 10.82 15.74
N GLN A 24 -17.76 11.94 15.80
CA GLN A 24 -16.44 12.17 15.27
C GLN A 24 -15.49 11.62 16.33
N GLU A 25 -15.72 10.36 16.70
CA GLU A 25 -14.84 9.58 17.53
C GLU A 25 -13.64 9.25 16.64
N LYS A 26 -12.57 10.03 16.72
CA LYS A 26 -11.14 9.66 16.54
C LYS A 26 -10.72 8.60 15.49
N PHE A 27 -11.53 8.27 14.49
CA PHE A 27 -11.13 7.51 13.32
C PHE A 27 -10.62 8.53 12.33
N ALA A 28 -9.37 8.38 11.88
CA ALA A 28 -8.89 9.12 10.72
C ALA A 28 -9.94 8.97 9.62
N SER A 29 -10.40 10.09 9.04
CA SER A 29 -11.38 10.01 7.95
C SER A 29 -10.80 9.10 6.86
N TYR A 30 -11.63 8.38 6.11
CA TYR A 30 -11.13 7.58 4.99
C TYR A 30 -10.35 8.44 3.98
N SER A 31 -10.67 9.73 3.90
CA SER A 31 -9.87 10.71 3.17
C SER A 31 -8.44 10.86 3.74
N ASP A 32 -8.27 10.91 5.06
CA ASP A 32 -6.96 10.97 5.72
C ASP A 32 -6.15 9.68 5.46
N LEU A 33 -6.77 8.51 5.63
CA LEU A 33 -6.13 7.23 5.30
C LEU A 33 -5.69 7.20 3.84
N MET A 34 -6.52 7.72 2.92
CA MET A 34 -6.15 7.85 1.51
C MET A 34 -5.00 8.83 1.26
N GLN A 35 -4.88 9.92 2.04
CA GLN A 35 -3.71 10.81 1.97
C GLN A 35 -2.44 10.11 2.44
N GLU A 36 -2.51 9.31 3.50
CA GLU A 36 -1.38 8.51 3.97
C GLU A 36 -0.95 7.49 2.91
N VAL A 37 -1.91 6.78 2.31
CA VAL A 37 -1.65 5.86 1.19
C VAL A 37 -0.98 6.60 0.04
N LYS A 38 -1.48 7.79 -0.33
CA LYS A 38 -0.85 8.62 -1.38
C LYS A 38 0.58 9.02 -1.02
N ALA A 39 0.85 9.36 0.24
CA ALA A 39 2.18 9.74 0.70
C ALA A 39 3.17 8.57 0.67
N GLY A 40 2.76 7.38 1.13
CA GLY A 40 3.62 6.20 1.18
C GLY A 40 3.86 5.54 -0.17
N PHE A 41 2.86 5.54 -1.07
CA PHE A 41 2.97 4.88 -2.38
C PHE A 41 3.32 5.82 -3.54
N GLY A 42 2.98 7.11 -3.44
CA GLY A 42 3.34 8.12 -4.44
C GLY A 42 2.94 7.70 -5.87
N ARG A 43 3.94 7.51 -6.74
CA ARG A 43 3.73 7.16 -8.16
C ARG A 43 3.12 5.77 -8.38
N THR A 44 3.20 4.86 -7.41
CA THR A 44 2.61 3.52 -7.54
C THR A 44 1.13 3.47 -7.17
N MET A 45 0.49 4.61 -6.87
CA MET A 45 -0.96 4.71 -6.65
C MET A 45 -1.78 4.04 -7.75
N SER A 46 -1.31 4.09 -9.00
CA SER A 46 -1.97 3.46 -10.17
C SER A 46 -2.08 1.93 -10.11
N HIS A 47 -1.31 1.26 -9.23
CA HIS A 47 -1.31 -0.19 -9.05
C HIS A 47 -2.19 -0.65 -7.89
N LEU A 48 -2.54 0.25 -6.97
CA LEU A 48 -3.33 -0.08 -5.78
C LEU A 48 -4.78 -0.50 -6.05
N PRO A 49 -5.48 -0.06 -7.13
CA PRO A 49 -6.85 -0.51 -7.38
C PRO A 49 -6.97 -2.03 -7.52
N ALA A 50 -5.91 -2.70 -7.98
CA ALA A 50 -5.87 -4.16 -8.10
C ALA A 50 -6.02 -4.88 -6.75
N ILE A 51 -5.57 -4.27 -5.65
CA ILE A 51 -5.70 -4.80 -4.27
C ILE A 51 -7.17 -4.90 -3.87
N PHE A 52 -7.97 -3.92 -4.31
CA PHE A 52 -9.38 -3.83 -3.97
C PHE A 52 -10.30 -4.48 -5.01
N GLY A 53 -9.79 -4.79 -6.20
CA GLY A 53 -10.61 -5.22 -7.34
C GLY A 53 -11.52 -4.11 -7.86
N VAL A 54 -11.11 -2.85 -7.71
CA VAL A 54 -11.89 -1.66 -8.09
C VAL A 54 -11.25 -0.92 -9.26
N SER A 55 -12.00 -0.02 -9.89
CA SER A 55 -11.45 0.85 -10.93
C SER A 55 -10.51 1.92 -10.36
N ARG A 56 -9.61 2.45 -11.19
CA ARG A 56 -8.78 3.62 -10.82
C ARG A 56 -9.63 4.81 -10.39
N GLN A 57 -10.74 5.06 -11.09
CA GLN A 57 -11.65 6.16 -10.78
C GLN A 57 -12.23 6.03 -9.37
N THR A 58 -12.63 4.82 -8.98
CA THR A 58 -13.14 4.53 -7.63
C THR A 58 -12.13 4.89 -6.55
N LEU A 59 -10.85 4.53 -6.75
CA LEU A 59 -9.79 4.87 -5.81
C LEU A 59 -9.59 6.40 -5.68
N TYR A 60 -9.68 7.14 -6.80
CA TYR A 60 -9.59 8.61 -6.77
C TYR A 60 -10.82 9.26 -6.15
N ASN A 61 -12.00 8.68 -6.29
CA ASN A 61 -13.19 9.16 -5.59
C ASN A 61 -12.98 9.08 -4.07
N TRP A 62 -12.38 7.99 -3.56
CA TRP A 62 -12.06 7.87 -2.13
C TRP A 62 -11.03 8.91 -1.67
N LEU A 63 -10.07 9.26 -2.54
CA LEU A 63 -9.14 10.36 -2.29
C LEU A 63 -9.85 11.72 -2.20
N ASN A 64 -10.95 11.90 -2.93
CA ASN A 64 -11.79 13.10 -2.91
C ASN A 64 -12.83 13.11 -1.79
N GLY A 65 -12.84 12.09 -0.91
CA GLY A 65 -13.72 12.02 0.26
C GLY A 65 -14.96 11.12 0.09
N GLU A 66 -15.08 10.37 -1.02
CA GLU A 66 -16.09 9.32 -1.11
C GLU A 66 -15.78 8.21 -0.09
N THR A 67 -16.79 7.75 0.65
CA THR A 67 -16.62 6.70 1.64
C THR A 67 -16.55 5.32 0.95
N PRO A 68 -15.47 4.53 1.15
CA PRO A 68 -15.40 3.17 0.63
C PRO A 68 -16.48 2.28 1.23
N LYS A 69 -16.95 1.29 0.45
CA LYS A 69 -17.83 0.23 0.95
C LYS A 69 -17.16 -0.55 2.08
N GLU A 70 -17.95 -1.07 3.02
CA GLU A 70 -17.48 -1.80 4.22
C GLU A 70 -16.43 -2.89 3.89
N GLN A 71 -16.65 -3.65 2.81
CA GLN A 71 -15.72 -4.69 2.32
C GLN A 71 -14.30 -4.20 1.98
N HIS A 72 -14.09 -2.89 1.78
CA HIS A 72 -12.80 -2.29 1.44
C HIS A 72 -12.20 -1.48 2.58
N GLN A 73 -12.96 -1.19 3.63
CA GLN A 73 -12.54 -0.32 4.72
C GLN A 73 -11.37 -0.92 5.50
N ASP A 74 -11.46 -2.20 5.88
CA ASP A 74 -10.37 -2.89 6.59
C ASP A 74 -9.09 -2.95 5.73
N LYS A 75 -9.22 -3.32 4.46
CA LYS A 75 -8.10 -3.32 3.51
C LYS A 75 -7.46 -1.93 3.37
N LEU A 76 -8.26 -0.87 3.40
CA LEU A 76 -7.75 0.50 3.33
C LEU A 76 -6.98 0.87 4.60
N VAL A 77 -7.45 0.48 5.77
CA VAL A 77 -6.74 0.66 7.04
C VAL A 77 -5.39 -0.06 7.00
N GLN A 78 -5.37 -1.32 6.55
CA GLN A 78 -4.13 -2.07 6.39
C GLN A 78 -3.19 -1.43 5.37
N LEU A 79 -3.72 -0.96 4.24
CA LEU A 79 -2.91 -0.30 3.22
C LEU A 79 -2.32 1.03 3.72
N ALA A 80 -3.07 1.78 4.53
CA ALA A 80 -2.57 2.98 5.19
C ALA A 80 -1.46 2.66 6.21
N ALA A 81 -1.62 1.58 7.00
CA ALA A 81 -0.57 1.10 7.89
C ALA A 81 0.72 0.72 7.13
N ALA A 82 0.60 0.06 5.97
CA ALA A 82 1.73 -0.21 5.09
C ALA A 82 2.38 1.07 4.56
N ALA A 83 1.57 2.05 4.16
CA ALA A 83 2.04 3.33 3.66
C ALA A 83 2.85 4.11 4.72
N ARG A 84 2.37 4.13 5.97
CA ARG A 84 3.10 4.69 7.11
C ARG A 84 4.46 4.05 7.27
N ALA A 85 4.52 2.71 7.28
CA ALA A 85 5.78 1.98 7.38
C ALA A 85 6.77 2.32 6.25
N PHE A 86 6.29 2.52 5.01
CA PHE A 86 7.14 2.97 3.90
C PHE A 86 7.63 4.40 4.09
N THR A 87 6.75 5.32 4.52
CA THR A 87 7.13 6.71 4.80
C THR A 87 8.13 6.80 5.94
N GLU A 88 7.93 6.08 7.04
CA GLU A 88 8.83 6.01 8.19
C GLU A 88 10.20 5.46 7.80
N ALA A 89 10.24 4.46 6.92
CA ALA A 89 11.48 3.90 6.38
C ALA A 89 12.14 4.77 5.28
N GLY A 90 11.53 5.90 4.90
CA GLY A 90 11.99 6.72 3.77
C GLY A 90 11.98 5.98 2.43
N PHE A 91 11.27 4.87 2.34
CA PHE A 91 11.24 3.99 1.18
C PHE A 91 10.11 4.38 0.25
N LYS A 92 10.44 4.59 -1.03
CA LYS A 92 9.43 4.83 -2.08
C LYS A 92 9.24 3.54 -2.89
N PRO A 93 8.10 2.85 -2.74
CA PRO A 93 7.86 1.63 -3.50
C PRO A 93 7.83 1.91 -5.00
N SER A 94 8.41 0.99 -5.77
CA SER A 94 8.25 0.92 -7.22
C SER A 94 7.31 -0.24 -7.60
N ALA A 95 6.74 -0.23 -8.80
CA ALA A 95 5.87 -1.31 -9.27
C ALA A 95 6.56 -2.69 -9.16
N LEU A 96 7.83 -2.77 -9.55
CA LEU A 96 8.66 -3.97 -9.42
C LEU A 96 8.89 -4.41 -7.96
N SER A 97 8.92 -3.45 -7.03
CA SER A 97 9.08 -3.76 -5.61
C SER A 97 7.81 -4.39 -5.04
N LEU A 98 6.64 -3.91 -5.46
CA LEU A 98 5.34 -4.43 -5.02
C LEU A 98 5.04 -5.82 -5.61
N ASP A 99 5.53 -6.10 -6.81
CA ASP A 99 5.38 -7.39 -7.48
C ASP A 99 6.33 -8.48 -6.92
N ARG A 100 7.36 -8.04 -6.18
CA ARG A 100 8.36 -8.95 -5.63
C ARG A 100 7.74 -9.93 -4.65
N THR A 101 8.09 -11.21 -4.79
CA THR A 101 7.62 -12.28 -3.90
C THR A 101 8.09 -12.05 -2.45
N LEU A 102 7.15 -12.04 -1.52
CA LEU A 102 7.39 -11.77 -0.10
C LEU A 102 7.31 -13.02 0.77
N ALA A 103 6.16 -13.69 0.72
CA ALA A 103 5.85 -14.84 1.57
C ALA A 103 4.92 -15.78 0.82
N GLN A 104 5.11 -17.08 1.01
CA GLN A 104 4.23 -18.12 0.43
C GLN A 104 4.08 -18.02 -1.10
N GLY A 105 5.11 -17.52 -1.81
CA GLY A 105 5.04 -17.32 -3.26
C GLY A 105 4.18 -16.12 -3.71
N ARG A 106 3.70 -15.29 -2.78
CA ARG A 106 2.82 -14.14 -3.07
C ARG A 106 3.56 -12.81 -3.00
N SER A 107 3.17 -11.90 -3.87
CA SER A 107 3.61 -10.51 -3.92
C SER A 107 2.93 -9.66 -2.84
N PHE A 108 3.42 -8.42 -2.66
CA PHE A 108 2.79 -7.45 -1.76
C PHE A 108 1.32 -7.21 -2.12
N VAL A 109 1.04 -7.01 -3.42
CA VAL A 109 -0.31 -6.71 -3.93
C VAL A 109 -1.28 -7.86 -3.62
N GLU A 110 -0.84 -9.10 -3.80
CA GLU A 110 -1.66 -10.28 -3.55
C GLU A 110 -1.97 -10.48 -2.06
N LEU A 111 -0.97 -10.28 -1.19
CA LEU A 111 -1.14 -10.40 0.26
C LEU A 111 -2.10 -9.33 0.79
N MET A 112 -1.93 -8.07 0.36
CA MET A 112 -2.88 -7.01 0.70
C MET A 112 -4.29 -7.29 0.16
N GLY A 113 -4.38 -7.87 -1.04
CA GLY A 113 -5.65 -8.28 -1.65
C GLY A 113 -6.40 -9.32 -0.83
N GLN A 114 -5.68 -10.12 -0.03
CA GLN A 114 -6.22 -11.15 0.86
C GLN A 114 -6.52 -10.65 2.27
N GLY A 115 -6.26 -9.37 2.56
CA GLY A 115 -6.44 -8.80 3.90
C GLY A 115 -5.31 -9.14 4.87
N ALA A 116 -4.08 -9.33 4.36
CA ALA A 116 -2.91 -9.45 5.24
C ALA A 116 -2.67 -8.17 6.06
N ASP A 117 -1.96 -8.31 7.18
CA ASP A 117 -1.52 -7.17 7.98
C ASP A 117 -0.57 -6.30 7.15
N GLY A 118 -0.96 -5.05 6.93
CA GLY A 118 -0.25 -4.17 6.01
C GLY A 118 1.10 -3.72 6.54
N LYS A 119 1.22 -3.53 7.86
CA LYS A 119 2.48 -3.13 8.49
C LYS A 119 3.50 -4.26 8.41
N GLU A 120 3.12 -5.48 8.80
CA GLU A 120 4.00 -6.65 8.73
C GLU A 120 4.45 -6.91 7.27
N THR A 121 3.52 -6.81 6.33
CA THR A 121 3.80 -7.03 4.90
C THR A 121 4.78 -5.98 4.36
N ALA A 122 4.62 -4.71 4.75
CA ALA A 122 5.54 -3.64 4.40
C ALA A 122 6.94 -3.85 5.00
N GLU A 123 7.03 -4.17 6.29
CA GLU A 123 8.31 -4.45 6.98
C GLU A 123 9.03 -5.66 6.36
N ARG A 124 8.29 -6.68 5.93
CA ARG A 124 8.86 -7.82 5.22
C ARG A 124 9.42 -7.42 3.86
N LEU A 125 8.70 -6.62 3.09
CA LEU A 125 9.19 -6.09 1.81
C LEU A 125 10.47 -5.27 2.00
N LEU A 126 10.48 -4.37 2.99
CA LEU A 126 11.65 -3.55 3.32
C LEU A 126 12.87 -4.41 3.63
N ARG A 127 12.71 -5.47 4.45
CA ARG A 127 13.81 -6.40 4.75
C ARG A 127 14.36 -7.09 3.51
N ILE A 128 13.50 -7.52 2.59
CA ILE A 128 13.93 -8.18 1.34
C ILE A 128 14.70 -7.21 0.45
N ILE A 129 14.22 -5.97 0.33
CA ILE A 129 14.87 -4.94 -0.48
C ILE A 129 16.23 -4.58 0.11
N GLN A 130 16.31 -4.31 1.42
CA GLN A 130 17.56 -3.98 2.09
C GLN A 130 18.61 -5.09 1.91
N ARG A 131 18.22 -6.36 2.08
CA ARG A 131 19.11 -7.51 1.82
C ARG A 131 19.61 -7.53 0.38
N GLY A 132 18.73 -7.27 -0.59
CA GLY A 132 19.10 -7.18 -2.00
C GLY A 132 20.09 -6.05 -2.30
N THR A 133 19.89 -4.88 -1.69
CA THR A 133 20.80 -3.73 -1.85
C THR A 133 22.19 -4.03 -1.29
N VAL A 134 22.27 -4.65 -0.11
CA VAL A 134 23.56 -5.06 0.50
C VAL A 134 24.26 -6.11 -0.37
N ALA A 135 23.54 -7.12 -0.85
CA ALA A 135 24.11 -8.13 -1.74
C ALA A 135 24.65 -7.51 -3.04
N LYS A 136 23.89 -6.58 -3.64
CA LYS A 136 24.33 -5.85 -4.84
C LYS A 136 25.57 -5.00 -4.56
N ALA A 137 25.60 -4.27 -3.44
CA ALA A 137 26.75 -3.44 -3.07
C ALA A 137 28.01 -4.29 -2.83
N ASN A 138 27.89 -5.45 -2.19
CA ASN A 138 29.00 -6.38 -2.03
C ASN A 138 29.51 -6.92 -3.38
N LEU A 139 28.60 -7.27 -4.30
CA LEU A 139 28.98 -7.70 -5.64
C LEU A 139 29.66 -6.58 -6.42
N ASP A 140 29.15 -5.35 -6.32
CA ASP A 140 29.73 -4.18 -6.97
C ASP A 140 31.17 -3.93 -6.47
N ALA A 141 31.38 -3.96 -5.15
CA ALA A 141 32.70 -3.84 -4.53
C ALA A 141 33.68 -4.97 -4.95
N LEU A 142 33.17 -6.20 -5.15
CA LEU A 142 33.98 -7.31 -5.68
C LEU A 142 34.32 -7.14 -7.17
N LEU A 143 33.50 -6.40 -7.92
CA LEU A 143 33.64 -6.20 -9.36
C LEU A 143 34.30 -4.87 -9.74
N GLU A 144 34.41 -3.89 -8.84
CA GLU A 144 35.03 -2.57 -9.08
C GLU A 144 36.49 -2.67 -9.55
N GLY A 145 37.20 -3.75 -9.22
CA GLY A 145 38.57 -4.02 -9.70
C GLY A 145 38.65 -4.79 -11.03
N ARG A 146 37.52 -5.22 -11.60
CA ARG A 146 37.48 -6.05 -12.82
C ARG A 146 37.17 -5.16 -14.01
N ALA A 147 38.20 -4.82 -14.80
CA ALA A 147 37.96 -4.32 -16.15
C ALA A 147 37.05 -5.32 -16.87
N PRO A 148 35.97 -4.90 -17.55
CA PRO A 148 35.14 -5.81 -18.31
C PRO A 148 36.00 -6.38 -19.44
N SER A 149 36.56 -7.57 -19.21
CA SER A 149 37.19 -8.35 -20.25
C SER A 149 36.09 -8.60 -21.27
N ARG A 150 36.20 -7.98 -22.44
CA ARG A 150 35.38 -8.37 -23.60
C ARG A 150 35.64 -9.87 -23.77
N PRO A 151 34.63 -10.73 -23.59
CA PRO A 151 34.82 -12.15 -23.83
C PRO A 151 35.34 -12.31 -25.26
N ASP A 152 36.49 -12.97 -25.40
CA ASP A 152 37.05 -13.23 -26.71
C ASP A 152 36.14 -14.22 -27.44
N VAL A 153 36.14 -14.20 -28.78
CA VAL A 153 35.35 -15.17 -29.57
C VAL A 153 35.74 -16.61 -29.21
N SER A 154 36.99 -16.83 -28.76
CA SER A 154 37.47 -18.11 -28.24
C SER A 154 36.84 -18.53 -26.91
N ASP A 155 36.36 -17.58 -26.09
CA ASP A 155 35.67 -17.83 -24.82
C ASP A 155 34.19 -18.21 -25.02
N MET A 156 33.62 -17.93 -26.20
CA MET A 156 32.20 -18.15 -26.49
C MET A 156 31.87 -19.56 -27.02
N GLY A 157 32.82 -20.50 -26.94
CA GLY A 157 32.65 -21.87 -27.41
C GLY A 157 33.03 -22.06 -28.88
N ARG A 158 32.87 -23.30 -29.37
CA ARG A 158 33.44 -23.75 -30.65
C ARG A 158 33.03 -22.84 -31.81
N PRO A 159 33.98 -22.40 -32.66
CA PRO A 159 33.62 -21.75 -33.92
C PRO A 159 32.73 -22.72 -34.71
N THR A 160 31.57 -22.24 -35.12
CA THR A 160 30.67 -22.97 -36.02
C THR A 160 31.47 -23.39 -37.25
N PHE A 161 31.39 -24.67 -37.63
CA PHE A 161 32.06 -25.18 -38.82
C PHE A 161 31.58 -24.40 -40.06
N ASP A 162 32.53 -23.95 -40.87
CA ASP A 162 32.28 -23.27 -42.14
C ASP A 162 31.76 -24.32 -43.15
N GLU A 163 30.45 -24.33 -43.41
CA GLU A 163 29.84 -25.10 -44.50
C GLU A 163 30.10 -24.36 -45.83
N ALA A 164 31.33 -24.43 -46.31
CA ALA A 164 31.69 -24.05 -47.67
C ALA A 164 32.34 -25.26 -48.37
N VAL A 165 31.51 -26.16 -48.90
CA VAL A 165 31.87 -27.18 -49.90
C VAL A 165 30.83 -27.18 -51.01
#